data_AF-A0A3D2IKI9-F1
#
_entry.id   AF-A0A3D2IKI9-F1
#
_cell.length_a   1.000
_cell.length_b   1.000
_cell.length_c   1.000
_cell.angle_alpha   90.00
_cell.angle_beta   90.00
_cell.angle_gamma   90.00
#
_symmetry.space_group_name_H-M   'P 1'
#
loop_
_entity.id
_entity.type
_entity.pdbx_description
1 polymer ?
#
loop_
_entity_poly.entity_id
_entity_poly.type
_entity_poly.pdbx_seq_one_letter_code
_entity_poly.pdbx_strand_id
1 'polypeptide(L)'
;MNTNEKSGFAKFIDSFGLPRLIITAFLLLLLVACPFVGADLPTQISNIISRFSWNGVLVLAMVPMVHSGCGLNFGLPLGIISGLLGATLSIEFGFTGPISFVMAILISTPFALVLGSGYGWLLNRIKGGEMMIATYVGFSSVSLMCMMWLVLPYK
;
A
#
# COMPACT_ATOMS: atom_id res chain seq x y z
N MET A 1 8.49 49.25 20.62
CA MET A 1 9.90 48.86 20.48
C MET A 1 10.05 47.53 21.21
N ASN A 2 10.01 46.34 20.60
CA ASN A 2 10.48 45.89 19.29
C ASN A 2 9.43 45.03 18.57
N THR A 3 8.96 45.49 17.42
CA THR A 3 8.33 44.68 16.37
C THR A 3 9.43 43.84 15.72
N ASN A 4 9.62 42.60 16.19
CA ASN A 4 10.36 41.62 15.41
C ASN A 4 9.41 41.09 14.35
N GLU A 5 9.45 41.68 13.16
CA GLU A 5 8.88 41.10 11.96
C GLU A 5 9.53 39.73 11.73
N LYS A 6 8.90 38.66 12.24
CA LYS A 6 9.25 37.30 11.81
C LYS A 6 8.93 37.21 10.31
N SER A 7 9.98 37.39 9.49
CA SER A 7 10.01 37.20 8.04
C SER A 7 9.12 36.03 7.63
N GLY A 8 8.32 36.16 6.57
CA GLY A 8 7.35 35.15 6.13
C GLY A 8 7.92 33.73 6.01
N PHE A 9 9.23 33.61 5.78
CA PHE A 9 9.99 32.35 5.83
C PHE A 9 9.93 31.64 7.19
N ALA A 10 10.04 32.37 8.31
CA ALA A 10 9.98 31.79 9.65
C ALA A 10 8.59 31.22 9.98
N LYS A 11 7.51 31.87 9.52
CA LYS A 11 6.13 31.35 9.64
C LYS A 11 5.89 30.14 8.73
N PHE A 12 6.53 30.10 7.56
CA PHE A 12 6.49 28.94 6.67
C PHE A 12 7.22 27.73 7.28
N ILE A 13 8.35 27.96 7.93
CA ILE A 13 9.14 26.92 8.63
C ILE A 13 8.40 26.38 9.86
N ASP A 14 7.78 27.25 10.67
CA ASP A 14 6.99 26.84 11.85
C ASP A 14 5.70 26.07 11.46
N SER A 15 5.09 26.38 10.31
CA SER A 15 3.85 25.72 9.86
C SER A 15 4.07 24.42 9.08
N PHE A 16 5.18 24.27 8.35
CA PHE A 16 5.48 23.04 7.61
C PHE A 16 6.00 21.90 8.51
N GLY A 17 6.45 22.22 9.71
CA GLY A 17 7.06 21.27 10.65
C GLY A 17 8.49 20.90 10.25
N LEU A 18 9.41 21.06 11.20
CA LEU A 18 10.83 20.68 11.06
C LEU A 18 11.07 19.31 10.39
N PRO A 19 10.34 18.22 10.75
CA PRO A 19 10.54 16.91 10.14
C PRO A 19 10.30 16.89 8.63
N ARG A 20 9.24 17.57 8.16
CA ARG A 20 8.91 17.61 6.73
C ARG A 20 9.93 18.42 5.95
N LEU A 21 10.42 19.52 6.53
CA LEU A 21 11.44 20.34 5.92
C LEU A 21 12.76 19.57 5.72
N ILE A 22 13.18 18.81 6.75
CA ILE A 22 14.37 17.95 6.67
C ILE A 22 14.22 16.91 5.57
N ILE A 23 13.06 16.24 5.47
CA ILE A 23 12.80 15.22 4.44
C ILE A 23 12.81 15.85 3.03
N THR A 24 12.16 17.00 2.84
CA THR A 24 12.14 17.68 1.54
C THR A 24 13.53 18.16 1.14
N ALA A 25 14.30 18.72 2.07
CA ALA A 25 15.68 19.14 1.81
C ALA A 25 16.56 17.94 1.44
N PHE A 26 16.41 16.81 2.15
CA PHE A 26 17.11 15.57 1.84
C PHE A 26 16.75 15.04 0.44
N LEU A 27 15.46 15.04 0.09
CA LEU A 27 14.99 14.61 -1.23
C LEU A 27 15.53 15.52 -2.35
N LEU A 28 15.55 16.84 -2.14
CA LEU A 28 16.13 17.79 -3.10
C LEU A 28 17.63 17.59 -3.25
N LEU A 29 18.36 17.35 -2.16
CA LEU A 29 19.78 17.04 -2.19
C LEU A 29 20.04 15.77 -3.01
N LEU A 30 19.25 14.71 -2.80
CA LEU A 30 19.36 13.48 -3.58
C LEU A 30 19.04 13.68 -5.08
N LEU A 31 18.05 14.51 -5.41
CA LEU A 31 17.76 14.85 -6.80
C LEU A 31 18.91 15.64 -7.45
N VAL A 32 19.52 16.58 -6.73
CA VAL A 32 20.68 17.33 -7.24
C VAL A 32 21.92 16.43 -7.35
N ALA A 33 22.11 15.46 -6.46
CA ALA A 33 23.21 14.49 -6.50
C ALA A 33 23.06 13.44 -7.61
N CYS A 34 21.83 13.18 -8.05
CA CYS A 34 21.47 12.20 -9.09
C CYS A 34 22.27 12.34 -10.41
N PRO A 35 22.37 13.52 -11.05
CA PRO A 35 23.17 13.67 -12.26
C PRO A 35 24.67 13.46 -12.04
N PHE A 36 25.20 13.73 -10.84
CA PHE A 36 26.63 13.51 -10.53
C PHE A 36 26.99 12.03 -10.41
N VAL A 37 26.02 11.18 -10.05
CA VAL A 37 26.17 9.73 -9.92
C VAL A 37 25.83 8.99 -11.24
N GLY A 38 25.43 9.72 -12.28
CA GLY A 38 25.02 9.14 -13.57
C GLY A 38 23.63 8.48 -13.53
N ALA A 39 22.79 8.83 -12.56
CA ALA A 39 21.43 8.34 -12.48
C ALA A 39 20.47 9.28 -13.24
N ASP A 40 19.57 8.69 -14.02
CA ASP A 40 18.60 9.42 -14.84
C ASP A 40 17.57 10.18 -13.99
N LEU A 41 17.66 11.50 -13.98
CA LEU A 41 16.69 12.39 -13.33
C LEU A 41 15.23 12.09 -13.69
N PRO A 42 14.86 11.84 -14.97
CA PRO A 42 13.48 11.51 -15.34
C PRO A 42 12.99 10.20 -14.72
N THR A 43 13.86 9.20 -14.63
CA THR A 43 13.55 7.89 -14.03
C THR A 43 13.35 8.03 -12.54
N GLN A 44 14.18 8.83 -11.85
CA GLN A 44 14.03 9.07 -10.42
C GLN A 44 12.74 9.81 -10.06
N ILE A 45 12.36 10.83 -10.84
CA ILE A 45 11.07 11.52 -10.66
C ILE A 45 9.92 10.53 -10.86
N SER A 46 9.97 9.71 -11.91
CA SER A 46 8.94 8.70 -12.20
C SER A 46 8.85 7.65 -11.07
N ASN A 47 9.98 7.24 -10.49
CA ASN A 47 10.04 6.33 -9.35
C ASN A 47 9.43 6.94 -8.09
N ILE A 48 9.69 8.23 -7.81
CA ILE A 48 9.09 8.96 -6.68
C ILE A 48 7.57 8.99 -6.84
N ILE A 49 7.08 9.37 -8.02
CA ILE A 49 5.63 9.43 -8.33
C ILE A 49 4.99 8.04 -8.19
N SER A 50 5.61 7.01 -8.74
CA SER A 50 5.08 5.64 -8.70
C SER A 50 5.00 5.12 -7.27
N ARG A 51 6.04 5.37 -6.45
CA ARG A 51 6.04 5.02 -5.02
C ARG A 51 4.98 5.79 -4.26
N PHE A 52 4.84 7.09 -4.49
CA PHE A 52 3.81 7.88 -3.84
C PHE A 52 2.41 7.39 -4.22
N SER A 53 2.19 7.08 -5.49
CA SER A 53 0.93 6.53 -6.01
C SER A 53 0.57 5.21 -5.32
N TRP A 54 1.50 4.23 -5.30
CA TRP A 54 1.26 2.95 -4.65
C TRP A 54 0.98 3.11 -3.15
N ASN A 55 1.80 3.89 -2.44
CA ASN A 55 1.59 4.11 -1.01
C ASN A 55 0.28 4.85 -0.72
N GLY A 56 -0.12 5.79 -1.58
CA GLY A 56 -1.42 6.47 -1.48
C GLY A 56 -2.59 5.50 -1.56
N VAL A 57 -2.57 4.57 -2.53
CA VAL A 57 -3.60 3.52 -2.66
C VAL A 57 -3.62 2.61 -1.43
N LEU A 58 -2.45 2.18 -0.95
CA LEU A 58 -2.35 1.33 0.25
C LEU A 58 -2.90 2.02 1.51
N VAL A 59 -2.67 3.33 1.68
CA VAL A 59 -3.23 4.09 2.79
C VAL A 59 -4.75 4.20 2.69
N LEU A 60 -5.29 4.43 1.48
CA LEU A 60 -6.73 4.45 1.26
C LEU A 60 -7.38 3.10 1.61
N ALA A 61 -6.72 1.99 1.27
CA ALA A 61 -7.17 0.65 1.63
C ALA A 61 -7.19 0.39 3.15
N MET A 62 -6.43 1.16 3.94
CA MET A 62 -6.43 1.04 5.41
C MET A 62 -7.58 1.80 6.08
N VAL A 63 -8.21 2.77 5.40
CA VAL A 63 -9.25 3.64 5.98
C VAL A 63 -10.42 2.86 6.61
N PRO A 64 -10.97 1.79 5.99
CA PRO A 64 -12.06 1.03 6.58
C PRO A 64 -11.70 0.38 7.92
N MET A 65 -10.46 -0.09 8.06
CA MET A 65 -10.02 -0.73 9.32
C MET A 65 -9.68 0.27 10.40
N VAL A 66 -9.17 1.46 10.05
CA VAL A 66 -9.01 2.55 11.02
C VAL A 66 -10.38 2.93 11.59
N HIS A 67 -11.42 2.98 10.76
CA HIS A 67 -12.79 3.24 11.22
C HIS A 67 -13.36 2.12 12.11
N SER A 68 -12.94 0.86 11.93
CA SER A 68 -13.39 -0.24 12.77
C SER A 68 -12.67 -0.31 14.12
N GLY A 69 -11.69 0.57 14.39
CA GLY A 69 -10.89 0.55 15.60
C GLY A 69 -9.91 -0.62 15.69
N CYS A 70 -9.77 -1.40 14.61
CA CYS A 70 -8.76 -2.44 14.49
C CYS A 70 -7.43 -1.83 14.06
N GLY A 71 -6.31 -2.50 14.34
CA GLY A 71 -5.00 -1.94 14.00
C GLY A 71 -4.75 -1.84 12.48
N LEU A 72 -3.75 -1.01 12.17
CA LEU A 72 -3.43 -0.60 10.81
C LEU A 72 -2.85 -1.78 10.00
N ASN A 73 -3.20 -1.89 8.71
CA ASN A 73 -2.64 -2.83 7.73
C ASN A 73 -3.11 -4.32 7.77
N PHE A 74 -3.66 -4.82 8.87
CA PHE A 74 -4.26 -6.16 9.00
C PHE A 74 -5.13 -6.78 7.88
N GLY A 75 -5.82 -6.02 7.03
CA GLY A 75 -6.60 -6.53 5.89
C GLY A 75 -5.88 -6.45 4.56
N LEU A 76 -4.76 -5.72 4.52
CA LEU A 76 -4.03 -5.39 3.29
C LEU A 76 -3.33 -6.62 2.68
N PRO A 77 -2.69 -7.53 3.45
CA PRO A 77 -2.16 -8.78 2.89
C PRO A 77 -3.24 -9.65 2.26
N LEU A 78 -4.39 -9.79 2.93
CA LEU A 78 -5.51 -10.62 2.46
C LEU A 78 -6.13 -10.04 1.18
N GLY A 79 -6.30 -8.71 1.14
CA GLY A 79 -6.77 -7.99 -0.05
C GLY A 79 -5.82 -8.17 -1.24
N ILE A 80 -4.51 -7.98 -1.03
CA ILE A 80 -3.50 -8.16 -2.08
C ILE A 80 -3.51 -9.60 -2.61
N ILE A 81 -3.57 -10.60 -1.73
CA ILE A 81 -3.64 -12.01 -2.12
C ILE A 81 -4.87 -12.29 -2.98
N SER A 82 -6.05 -11.82 -2.56
CA SER A 82 -7.29 -12.02 -3.33
C SER A 82 -7.24 -11.34 -4.71
N GLY A 83 -6.61 -10.16 -4.80
CA GLY A 83 -6.37 -9.46 -6.06
C GLY A 83 -5.39 -10.20 -6.98
N LEU A 84 -4.27 -10.70 -6.44
CA LEU A 84 -3.29 -11.49 -7.18
C LEU A 84 -3.88 -12.82 -7.67
N LEU A 85 -4.72 -13.48 -6.87
CA LEU A 85 -5.49 -14.65 -7.27
C LEU A 85 -6.41 -14.34 -8.46
N GLY A 86 -7.20 -13.27 -8.39
CA GLY A 86 -8.07 -12.87 -9.51
C GLY A 86 -7.29 -12.48 -10.77
N ALA A 87 -6.14 -11.81 -10.61
CA ALA A 87 -5.27 -11.45 -11.72
C ALA A 87 -4.67 -12.67 -12.42
N THR A 88 -4.14 -13.62 -11.64
CA THR A 88 -3.56 -14.86 -12.19
C THR A 88 -4.63 -15.73 -12.87
N LEU A 89 -5.81 -15.88 -12.26
CA LEU A 89 -6.94 -16.58 -12.88
C LEU A 89 -7.42 -15.90 -14.18
N SER A 90 -7.47 -14.57 -14.22
CA SER A 90 -7.85 -13.83 -15.43
C SER A 90 -6.89 -14.10 -16.60
N ILE A 91 -5.59 -14.20 -16.30
CA ILE A 91 -4.56 -14.53 -17.29
C ILE A 91 -4.75 -15.97 -17.79
N GLU A 92 -4.97 -16.93 -16.89
CA GLU A 92 -5.21 -18.35 -17.24
C GLU A 92 -6.46 -18.58 -18.09
N PHE A 93 -7.53 -17.82 -17.83
CA PHE A 93 -8.72 -17.87 -18.67
C PHE A 93 -8.52 -17.25 -20.06
N GLY A 94 -7.32 -16.76 -20.37
CA GLY A 94 -6.95 -16.24 -21.69
C GLY A 94 -7.47 -14.83 -21.98
N PHE A 95 -7.90 -14.09 -20.96
CA PHE A 95 -8.29 -12.69 -21.16
C PHE A 95 -7.06 -11.83 -21.42
N THR A 96 -7.04 -11.16 -22.57
CA THR A 96 -5.92 -10.30 -22.99
C THR A 96 -6.31 -8.83 -23.03
N GLY A 97 -5.30 -7.96 -22.90
CA GLY A 97 -5.46 -6.51 -22.97
C GLY A 97 -6.26 -5.92 -21.78
N PRO A 98 -6.90 -4.75 -21.95
CA PRO A 98 -7.59 -4.05 -20.86
C PRO A 98 -8.80 -4.82 -20.31
N ILE A 99 -9.34 -5.78 -21.06
CA ILE A 99 -10.42 -6.67 -20.63
C ILE A 99 -9.95 -7.61 -19.50
N SER A 100 -8.68 -8.01 -19.52
CA SER A 100 -8.08 -8.83 -18.46
C SER A 100 -8.08 -8.11 -17.12
N PHE A 101 -7.88 -6.79 -17.10
CA PHE A 101 -7.92 -6.00 -15.87
C PHE A 101 -9.32 -5.98 -15.25
N VAL A 102 -10.36 -5.81 -16.06
CA VAL A 102 -11.75 -5.83 -15.58
C VAL A 102 -12.15 -7.23 -15.12
N MET A 103 -11.77 -8.27 -15.86
CA MET A 103 -12.02 -9.65 -15.46
C MET A 103 -11.27 -10.02 -14.18
N ALA A 104 -10.05 -9.56 -13.98
CA ALA A 104 -9.32 -9.74 -12.73
C ALA A 104 -10.05 -9.11 -11.53
N ILE A 105 -10.65 -7.92 -11.70
CA ILE A 105 -11.46 -7.28 -10.65
C ILE A 105 -12.72 -8.11 -10.36
N LEU A 106 -13.44 -8.53 -11.39
CA LEU A 106 -14.66 -9.32 -11.25
C LEU A 106 -14.40 -10.67 -10.58
N ILE A 107 -13.31 -11.35 -10.96
CA ILE A 107 -12.93 -12.64 -10.39
C ILE A 107 -12.37 -12.48 -8.97
N SER A 108 -11.59 -11.44 -8.69
CA SER A 108 -11.04 -11.20 -7.34
C SER A 108 -12.12 -10.80 -6.33
N THR A 109 -13.17 -10.09 -6.74
CA THR A 109 -14.25 -9.62 -5.85
C THR A 109 -14.90 -10.73 -5.00
N PRO A 110 -15.36 -11.87 -5.55
CA PRO A 110 -15.92 -12.95 -4.73
C PRO A 110 -14.90 -13.55 -3.76
N PHE A 111 -13.64 -13.74 -4.17
CA PHE A 111 -12.59 -14.22 -3.26
C PHE A 111 -12.33 -13.23 -2.13
N ALA A 112 -12.27 -11.93 -2.44
CA ALA A 112 -12.09 -10.86 -1.46
C ALA A 112 -13.25 -10.80 -0.46
N LEU A 113 -14.49 -10.98 -0.92
CA LEU A 113 -15.67 -11.01 -0.04
C LEU A 113 -15.66 -12.23 0.88
N VAL A 114 -15.33 -13.42 0.37
CA VAL A 114 -15.28 -14.65 1.18
C VAL A 114 -14.16 -14.58 2.23
N LEU A 115 -12.93 -14.25 1.80
CA LEU A 115 -11.79 -14.15 2.71
C LEU A 115 -11.96 -12.98 3.69
N GLY A 116 -12.45 -11.83 3.21
CA GLY A 116 -12.67 -10.64 4.04
C GLY A 116 -13.79 -10.81 5.06
N SER A 117 -14.90 -11.45 4.70
CA SER A 117 -16.00 -11.73 5.65
C SER A 117 -15.61 -12.75 6.70
N GLY A 118 -14.93 -13.84 6.31
CA GLY A 118 -14.39 -14.82 7.26
C GLY A 118 -13.39 -14.19 8.23
N TYR A 119 -12.53 -13.32 7.72
CA TYR A 119 -11.58 -12.57 8.53
C TYR A 119 -12.25 -11.57 9.48
N GLY A 120 -13.24 -10.82 9.00
CA GLY A 120 -14.01 -9.90 9.85
C GLY A 120 -14.79 -10.62 10.95
N TRP A 121 -15.31 -11.82 10.67
CA TRP A 121 -15.94 -12.67 11.68
C TRP A 121 -14.94 -13.15 12.74
N LEU A 122 -13.74 -13.57 12.32
CA LEU A 122 -12.66 -13.96 13.23
C LEU A 122 -12.24 -12.80 14.14
N LEU A 123 -12.04 -11.60 13.58
CA LEU A 123 -11.67 -10.41 14.34
C LEU A 123 -12.74 -10.06 15.39
N ASN A 124 -14.02 -10.14 15.03
CA ASN A 124 -15.12 -9.90 15.96
C ASN A 124 -15.15 -10.87 17.16
N ARG A 125 -14.64 -12.09 16.99
CA ARG A 125 -14.57 -13.09 18.07
C ARG A 125 -13.39 -12.86 19.01
N ILE A 126 -12.36 -12.11 18.59
CA ILE A 126 -11.10 -11.98 19.34
C ILE A 126 -10.76 -10.51 19.60
N LYS A 127 -11.76 -9.78 20.11
CA LYS A 127 -11.64 -8.38 20.52
C LYS A 127 -10.55 -8.22 21.57
N GLY A 128 -9.66 -7.25 21.36
CA GLY A 128 -8.52 -6.96 22.25
C GLY A 128 -7.22 -7.71 21.92
N GLY A 129 -7.26 -8.76 21.09
CA GLY A 129 -6.08 -9.45 20.55
C GLY A 129 -5.88 -9.26 19.04
N GLU A 130 -6.72 -8.42 18.43
CA GLU A 130 -6.90 -8.26 16.98
C GLU A 130 -5.59 -8.05 16.24
N MET A 131 -4.66 -7.27 16.82
CA MET A 131 -3.36 -6.98 16.20
C MET A 131 -2.44 -8.19 16.06
N MET A 132 -2.42 -9.04 17.08
CA MET A 132 -1.56 -10.22 17.09
C MET A 132 -2.07 -11.25 16.07
N ILE A 133 -3.37 -11.55 16.12
CA ILE A 133 -3.98 -12.55 15.23
C ILE A 133 -3.98 -12.08 13.80
N ALA A 134 -4.26 -10.80 13.55
CA ALA A 134 -4.19 -10.25 12.22
C ALA A 134 -2.81 -10.38 11.58
N THR A 135 -1.77 -10.14 12.36
CA THR A 135 -0.38 -10.28 11.90
C THR A 135 -0.07 -11.75 11.59
N TYR A 136 -0.51 -12.67 12.45
CA TYR A 136 -0.36 -14.11 12.19
C TYR A 136 -1.12 -14.58 10.96
N VAL A 137 -2.38 -14.15 10.79
CA VAL A 137 -3.21 -14.45 9.62
C VAL A 137 -2.58 -13.87 8.36
N GLY A 138 -2.04 -12.66 8.41
CA GLY A 138 -1.33 -12.04 7.30
C GLY A 138 -0.13 -12.88 6.86
N PHE A 139 0.76 -13.22 7.78
CA PHE A 139 1.93 -14.05 7.48
C PHE A 139 1.54 -15.47 7.02
N SER A 140 0.60 -16.11 7.69
CA SER A 140 0.15 -17.46 7.31
C SER A 140 -0.50 -17.47 5.94
N SER A 141 -1.31 -16.46 5.61
CA SER A 141 -1.98 -16.36 4.31
C SER A 141 -0.96 -16.23 3.19
N VAL A 142 0.08 -15.41 3.35
CA VAL A 142 1.15 -15.29 2.37
C VAL A 142 1.86 -16.63 2.17
N SER A 143 2.25 -17.31 3.25
CA SER A 143 2.92 -18.61 3.16
C SER A 143 2.04 -19.69 2.51
N LEU A 144 0.76 -19.74 2.85
CA LEU A 144 -0.21 -20.66 2.23
C LEU A 144 -0.33 -20.41 0.73
N MET A 145 -0.40 -19.15 0.33
CA MET A 145 -0.52 -18.78 -1.07
C MET A 145 0.73 -19.16 -1.86
N CYS A 146 1.93 -18.92 -1.31
CA CYS A 146 3.19 -19.36 -1.94
C CYS A 146 3.19 -20.87 -2.20
N MET A 147 2.69 -21.68 -1.26
CA MET A 147 2.54 -23.11 -1.47
C MET A 147 1.49 -23.42 -2.55
N MET A 148 0.37 -22.69 -2.54
CA MET A 148 -0.70 -22.85 -3.53
C MET A 148 -0.23 -22.53 -4.95
N TRP A 149 0.59 -21.49 -5.16
CA TRP A 149 1.18 -21.17 -6.47
C TRP A 149 2.06 -22.28 -7.03
N LEU A 150 2.70 -23.10 -6.18
CA LEU A 150 3.49 -24.26 -6.61
C LEU A 150 2.63 -25.46 -6.99
N VAL A 151 1.43 -25.57 -6.43
CA VAL A 151 0.50 -26.68 -6.67
C VAL A 151 -0.46 -26.38 -7.82
N LEU A 152 -0.78 -25.10 -8.03
CA LEU A 152 -1.63 -24.66 -9.14
C LEU A 152 -0.93 -24.93 -10.47
N PRO A 153 -1.52 -25.73 -11.37
CA PRO A 153 -0.97 -26.00 -12.69
C PRO A 153 -1.25 -24.80 -13.61
N TYR A 154 -0.61 -23.67 -13.32
CA TYR A 154 -0.55 -22.53 -14.22
C TYR A 154 0.25 -22.91 -15.47
N LYS A 155 -0.26 -22.58 -16.65
CA LYS A 155 0.31 -22.99 -17.94
C LYS A 155 1.04 -21.85 -18.65
#